data_AF-S3UUX3-F1
#
_entry.id   AF-S3UUX3-F1
#
_cell.length_a   1.000
_cell.length_b   1.000
_cell.length_c   1.000
_cell.angle_alpha   90.00
_cell.angle_beta   90.00
_cell.angle_gamma   90.00
#
_symmetry.space_group_name_H-M   'P 1'
#
loop_
_entity.id
_entity.type
_entity.pdbx_description
1 polymer ?
#
loop_
_entity_poly.entity_id
_entity_poly.type
_entity_poly.pdbx_seq_one_letter_code
_entity_poly.pdbx_strand_id
1 'polypeptide(L)'
;MKVNSQDPHRNQRRKGDYGLSFSSSLYSPVPSAVPEAEIPDSKSQFFELVEHLLPYSQEKTRDLNSLLRDLPDAERNFLKSPTYENLNVYKRIVQAILREVMDRNTSIETLRSRAKGGSEKIYQLINTVDDKVQTLADFIIHPDNSTFDLMKRMEDIRGLLVDLMN
;
A
#
# COMPACT_ATOMS: atom_id res chain seq x y z
N MET A 1 -12.19 81.77 2.08
CA MET A 1 -13.41 81.42 2.84
C MET A 1 -14.55 81.17 1.86
N LYS A 2 -15.17 80.00 2.00
CA LYS A 2 -16.38 79.40 1.37
C LYS A 2 -17.05 80.09 0.17
N VAL A 3 -17.24 79.31 -0.91
CA VAL A 3 -18.41 79.42 -1.78
C VAL A 3 -18.95 78.01 -2.06
N ASN A 4 -20.27 77.96 -2.16
CA ASN A 4 -21.16 76.83 -1.99
C ASN A 4 -21.71 76.35 -3.36
N SER A 5 -22.24 75.12 -3.35
CA SER A 5 -23.38 74.64 -4.13
C SER A 5 -23.24 74.20 -5.60
N GLN A 6 -23.81 73.00 -5.81
CA GLN A 6 -24.70 72.52 -6.89
C GLN A 6 -24.16 71.48 -7.88
N ASP A 7 -24.68 70.25 -7.72
CA ASP A 7 -24.91 69.25 -8.79
C ASP A 7 -25.90 69.79 -9.84
N PRO A 8 -25.83 69.34 -11.11
CA PRO A 8 -26.75 68.28 -11.52
C PRO A 8 -26.26 67.30 -12.63
N HIS A 9 -26.83 66.10 -12.57
CA HIS A 9 -26.93 65.01 -13.54
C HIS A 9 -26.42 65.19 -14.99
N ARG A 10 -25.60 64.23 -15.46
CA ARG A 10 -25.64 63.75 -16.84
C ARG A 10 -25.52 62.23 -16.92
N ASN A 11 -26.60 61.61 -17.36
CA ASN A 11 -26.74 60.19 -17.62
C ASN A 11 -26.21 59.88 -19.03
N GLN A 12 -25.28 58.94 -19.21
CA GLN A 12 -24.94 58.43 -20.54
C GLN A 12 -24.55 56.94 -20.52
N ARG A 13 -25.59 56.12 -20.71
CA ARG A 13 -25.69 54.89 -21.52
C ARG A 13 -24.43 54.02 -21.73
N ARG A 14 -24.51 52.82 -21.13
CA ARG A 14 -24.28 51.47 -21.70
C ARG A 14 -23.11 51.29 -22.70
N LYS A 15 -22.13 50.49 -22.29
CA LYS A 15 -21.55 49.41 -23.11
C LYS A 15 -21.40 48.17 -22.25
N GLY A 16 -21.99 47.07 -22.69
CA GLY A 16 -21.78 45.77 -22.08
C GLY A 16 -20.44 45.22 -22.56
N ASP A 17 -19.58 44.89 -21.61
CA ASP A 17 -18.49 43.96 -21.80
C ASP A 17 -18.84 42.70 -21.03
N TYR A 18 -19.20 41.64 -21.75
CA TYR A 18 -19.22 40.29 -21.22
C TYR A 18 -17.75 39.86 -21.07
N GLY A 19 -17.09 40.37 -20.04
CA GLY A 19 -15.79 39.90 -19.60
C GLY A 19 -15.97 38.65 -18.76
N LEU A 20 -15.83 37.47 -19.37
CA LEU A 20 -15.59 36.23 -18.64
C LEU A 20 -14.29 36.40 -17.85
N SER A 21 -14.39 36.64 -16.54
CA SER A 21 -13.25 36.51 -15.65
C SER A 21 -12.88 35.03 -15.61
N PHE A 22 -11.89 34.62 -16.39
CA PHE A 22 -11.19 33.37 -16.15
C PHE A 22 -10.46 33.51 -14.81
N SER A 23 -11.12 33.15 -13.72
CA SER A 23 -10.46 32.94 -12.45
C SER A 23 -9.50 31.76 -12.62
N SER A 24 -8.20 32.05 -12.64
CA SER A 24 -7.11 31.09 -12.67
C SER A 24 -6.95 30.32 -11.34
N SER A 25 -8.06 30.00 -10.65
CA SER A 25 -8.01 29.46 -9.30
C SER A 25 -8.82 28.16 -9.13
N LEU A 26 -8.72 27.28 -10.13
CA LEU A 26 -9.17 25.88 -10.02
C LEU A 26 -8.03 24.87 -10.20
N TYR A 27 -6.79 25.27 -9.90
CA TYR A 27 -5.72 24.31 -9.67
C TYR A 27 -5.57 24.12 -8.16
N SER A 28 -6.29 23.14 -7.61
CA SER A 28 -5.93 22.59 -6.31
C SER A 28 -4.66 21.77 -6.52
N PRO A 29 -3.54 22.07 -5.84
CA PRO A 29 -2.37 21.21 -5.94
C PRO A 29 -2.76 19.80 -5.49
N VAL A 30 -2.29 18.80 -6.26
CA VAL A 30 -2.36 17.38 -5.88
C VAL A 30 -1.84 17.23 -4.45
N PRO A 31 -2.48 16.43 -3.57
CA PRO A 31 -2.05 16.31 -2.19
C PRO A 31 -0.59 15.87 -2.13
N SER A 32 0.24 16.69 -1.48
CA SER A 32 1.61 16.33 -1.12
C SER A 32 1.65 14.98 -0.42
N ALA A 33 2.70 14.22 -0.70
CA ALA A 33 3.02 12.94 -0.07
C ALA A 33 2.61 12.91 1.42
N VAL A 34 1.83 11.89 1.79
CA VAL A 34 1.37 11.66 3.16
C VAL A 34 2.58 11.72 4.11
N PRO A 35 2.56 12.54 5.17
CA PRO A 35 3.63 12.60 6.15
C PRO A 35 3.90 11.20 6.72
N GLU A 36 5.17 10.81 6.81
CA GLU A 36 5.59 9.48 7.28
C GLU A 36 5.10 9.15 8.72
N ALA A 37 4.65 10.17 9.46
CA ALA A 37 4.04 10.06 10.79
C ALA A 37 2.53 9.70 10.80
N GLU A 38 1.83 9.84 9.67
CA GLU A 38 0.41 9.46 9.52
C GLU A 38 0.22 8.05 8.96
N ILE A 39 1.32 7.35 8.64
CA ILE A 39 1.30 5.93 8.32
C ILE A 39 1.09 5.18 9.64
N PRO A 40 -0.03 4.43 9.82
CA PRO A 40 -0.25 3.65 11.03
C PRO A 40 0.96 2.74 11.30
N ASP A 41 1.34 2.57 12.57
CA ASP A 41 2.41 1.65 12.99
C ASP A 41 1.96 0.17 12.91
N SER A 42 1.35 -0.19 11.78
CA SER A 42 1.02 -1.56 11.39
C SER A 42 2.27 -2.45 11.34
N LYS A 43 3.46 -1.84 11.25
CA LYS A 43 4.76 -2.52 11.31
C LYS A 43 4.96 -3.18 12.66
N SER A 44 4.85 -2.43 13.77
CA SER A 44 5.04 -2.99 15.12
C SER A 44 4.04 -4.11 15.43
N GLN A 45 2.76 -3.91 15.10
CA GLN A 45 1.72 -4.93 15.34
C GLN A 45 1.93 -6.21 14.52
N PHE A 46 2.35 -6.08 13.25
CA PHE A 46 2.69 -7.24 12.42
C PHE A 46 3.88 -8.02 13.01
N PHE A 47 4.93 -7.33 13.45
CA PHE A 47 6.10 -7.99 14.02
C PHE A 47 5.80 -8.67 15.35
N GLU A 48 4.96 -8.08 16.21
CA GLU A 48 4.51 -8.70 17.45
C GLU A 48 3.74 -10.02 17.17
N LEU A 49 2.84 -10.01 16.18
CA LEU A 49 2.11 -11.22 15.77
C LEU A 49 3.06 -12.29 15.20
N VAL A 50 3.96 -11.89 14.30
CA VAL A 50 4.96 -12.79 13.71
C VAL A 50 5.88 -13.37 14.79
N GLU A 51 6.36 -12.58 15.74
CA GLU A 51 7.23 -13.05 16.82
C GLU A 51 6.53 -14.07 17.71
N HIS A 52 5.25 -13.85 17.99
CA HIS A 52 4.43 -14.80 18.76
C HIS A 52 4.28 -16.14 18.02
N LEU A 53 4.05 -16.11 16.71
CA LEU A 53 3.84 -17.30 15.88
C LEU A 53 5.18 -18.00 15.53
N LEU A 54 6.26 -17.25 15.39
CA LEU A 54 7.58 -17.72 14.95
C LEU A 54 8.71 -17.15 15.82
N PRO A 55 8.98 -17.75 17.00
CA PRO A 55 10.05 -17.29 17.86
C PRO A 55 11.41 -17.27 17.14
N TYR A 56 12.11 -16.13 17.22
CA TYR A 56 13.41 -15.91 16.58
C TYR A 56 14.55 -16.81 17.10
N SER A 57 14.33 -17.51 18.22
CA SER A 57 15.32 -18.38 18.88
C SER A 57 15.48 -19.75 18.21
N GLN A 58 14.62 -20.10 17.25
CA GLN A 58 14.66 -21.39 16.55
C GLN A 58 15.54 -21.28 15.29
N GLU A 59 16.57 -22.12 15.17
CA GLU A 59 17.47 -22.12 13.99
C GLU A 59 16.70 -22.41 12.69
N LYS A 60 15.65 -23.23 12.76
CA LYS A 60 14.74 -23.53 11.65
C LYS A 60 13.89 -22.35 11.20
N THR A 61 13.79 -21.26 11.98
CA THR A 61 12.98 -20.10 11.62
C THR A 61 13.76 -18.94 11.00
N ARG A 62 15.09 -19.03 10.99
CA ARG A 62 16.00 -17.91 10.68
C ARG A 62 15.77 -17.27 9.31
N ASP A 63 15.61 -18.07 8.27
CA ASP A 63 15.47 -17.57 6.90
C ASP A 63 14.11 -16.88 6.69
N LEU A 64 13.03 -17.46 7.21
CA LEU A 64 11.70 -16.81 7.22
C LEU A 64 11.72 -15.49 7.99
N ASN A 65 12.35 -15.49 9.16
CA ASN A 65 12.45 -14.31 10.00
C ASN A 65 13.24 -13.18 9.34
N SER A 66 14.28 -13.50 8.56
CA SER A 66 14.98 -12.49 7.76
C SER A 66 14.05 -11.89 6.70
N LEU A 67 13.32 -12.74 5.96
CA LEU A 67 12.42 -12.28 4.91
C LEU A 67 11.28 -11.40 5.46
N LEU A 68 10.73 -11.76 6.62
CA LEU A 68 9.69 -10.98 7.29
C LEU A 68 10.21 -9.63 7.79
N ARG A 69 11.51 -9.51 8.11
CA ARG A 69 12.15 -8.23 8.44
C ARG A 69 12.40 -7.35 7.22
N ASP A 70 12.72 -7.95 6.08
CA ASP A 70 12.99 -7.23 4.83
C ASP A 70 11.70 -6.75 4.14
N LEU A 71 10.58 -7.45 4.35
CA LEU A 71 9.29 -7.17 3.72
C LEU A 71 8.83 -5.71 3.88
N PRO A 72 8.79 -5.10 5.08
CA PRO A 72 8.32 -3.72 5.24
C PRO A 72 9.17 -2.68 4.50
N ASP A 73 10.47 -2.93 4.35
CA ASP A 73 11.35 -2.00 3.65
C ASP A 73 11.13 -2.08 2.14
N ALA A 74 10.93 -3.30 1.60
CA ALA A 74 10.50 -3.49 0.22
C ALA A 74 9.12 -2.85 -0.03
N GLU A 75 8.20 -2.97 0.92
CA GLU A 75 6.89 -2.34 0.86
C GLU A 75 7.00 -0.82 0.80
N ARG A 76 7.78 -0.22 1.72
CA ARG A 76 8.01 1.22 1.74
C ARG A 76 8.63 1.73 0.44
N ASN A 77 9.60 1.00 -0.10
CA ASN A 77 10.26 1.38 -1.35
C ASN A 77 9.30 1.30 -2.54
N PHE A 78 8.44 0.28 -2.58
CA PHE A 78 7.44 0.13 -3.64
C PHE A 78 6.35 1.22 -3.56
N LEU A 79 5.90 1.58 -2.35
CA LEU A 79 4.95 2.68 -2.16
C LEU A 79 5.55 4.03 -2.54
N LYS A 80 6.83 4.27 -2.21
CA LYS A 80 7.55 5.51 -2.58
C LYS A 80 7.81 5.61 -4.08
N SER A 81 7.99 4.47 -4.76
CA SER A 81 8.30 4.42 -6.19
C SER A 81 7.70 3.16 -6.83
N PRO A 82 6.47 3.26 -7.40
CA PRO A 82 5.74 2.14 -7.99
C PRO A 82 6.30 1.71 -9.36
N THR A 83 7.52 1.17 -9.37
CA THR A 83 8.21 0.70 -10.58
C THR A 83 8.23 -0.82 -10.66
N TYR A 84 8.45 -1.36 -11.87
CA TYR A 84 8.64 -2.80 -12.08
C TYR A 84 9.81 -3.37 -11.27
N GLU A 85 10.86 -2.57 -11.06
CA GLU A 85 12.01 -2.97 -10.25
C GLU A 85 11.61 -3.18 -8.79
N ASN A 86 10.92 -2.22 -8.18
CA ASN A 86 10.48 -2.33 -6.79
C ASN A 86 9.40 -3.39 -6.59
N LEU A 87 8.49 -3.56 -7.56
CA LEU A 87 7.56 -4.69 -7.56
C LEU A 87 8.30 -6.03 -7.60
N ASN A 88 9.35 -6.17 -8.41
CA ASN A 88 10.13 -7.41 -8.46
C ASN A 88 10.83 -7.71 -7.14
N VAL A 89 11.35 -6.69 -6.43
CA VAL A 89 11.93 -6.86 -5.09
C VAL A 89 10.86 -7.37 -4.11
N TYR A 90 9.72 -6.69 -4.04
CA TYR A 90 8.60 -7.09 -3.19
C TYR A 90 8.13 -8.52 -3.50
N LYS A 91 7.89 -8.82 -4.78
CA LYS A 91 7.46 -10.13 -5.27
C LYS A 91 8.43 -11.24 -4.85
N ARG A 92 9.75 -11.02 -4.99
CA ARG A 92 10.76 -12.01 -4.60
C ARG A 92 10.72 -12.32 -3.11
N ILE A 93 10.55 -11.31 -2.25
CA ILE A 93 10.45 -11.51 -0.80
C ILE A 93 9.20 -12.32 -0.46
N VAL A 94 8.04 -11.93 -1.01
CA VAL A 94 6.78 -12.66 -0.76
C VAL A 94 6.89 -14.11 -1.25
N GLN A 95 7.43 -14.35 -2.44
CA GLN A 95 7.61 -15.71 -2.97
C GLN A 95 8.57 -16.55 -2.13
N ALA A 96 9.63 -15.95 -1.59
CA ALA A 96 10.54 -16.64 -0.68
C ALA A 96 9.85 -17.01 0.64
N ILE A 97 9.00 -16.12 1.18
CA ILE A 97 8.17 -16.40 2.37
C ILE A 97 7.25 -17.59 2.11
N LEU A 98 6.51 -17.57 0.99
CA LEU A 98 5.57 -18.65 0.63
C LEU A 98 6.29 -20.00 0.51
N ARG A 99 7.50 -20.02 -0.08
CA ARG A 99 8.31 -21.22 -0.21
C ARG A 99 8.71 -21.79 1.15
N GLU A 100 9.18 -20.93 2.04
CA GLU A 100 9.63 -21.33 3.37
C GLU A 100 8.46 -21.86 4.23
N VAL A 101 7.27 -21.28 4.10
CA VAL A 101 6.04 -21.81 4.72
C VAL A 101 5.69 -23.19 4.16
N MET A 102 5.81 -23.40 2.85
CA MET A 102 5.52 -24.67 2.20
C MET A 102 6.48 -25.79 2.62
N ASP A 103 7.78 -25.50 2.65
CA ASP A 103 8.82 -26.45 3.03
C ASP A 103 8.67 -26.90 4.50
N ARG A 104 8.20 -25.99 5.36
CA ARG A 104 7.86 -26.31 6.75
C ARG A 104 6.60 -27.18 6.86
N ASN A 105 5.56 -26.84 6.11
CA ASN A 105 4.33 -27.61 6.14
C ASN A 105 4.54 -29.05 5.68
N THR A 106 5.28 -29.26 4.59
CA THR A 106 5.64 -30.60 4.13
C THR A 106 6.47 -31.36 5.17
N SER A 107 7.43 -30.70 5.82
CA SER A 107 8.19 -31.27 6.94
C SER A 107 7.29 -31.68 8.12
N ILE A 108 6.27 -30.90 8.46
CA ILE A 108 5.33 -31.24 9.53
C ILE A 108 4.42 -32.41 9.14
N GLU A 109 3.93 -32.45 7.91
CA GLU A 109 3.09 -33.55 7.42
C GLU A 109 3.82 -34.90 7.41
N THR A 110 5.11 -34.91 7.09
CA THR A 110 5.91 -36.14 7.14
C THR A 110 6.09 -36.65 8.57
N LEU A 111 6.17 -35.75 9.57
CA LEU A 111 6.32 -36.09 10.98
C LEU A 111 4.99 -36.49 11.64
N ARG A 112 3.87 -35.96 11.17
CA ARG A 112 2.54 -36.14 11.77
C ARG A 112 1.61 -36.82 10.76
N SER A 113 1.32 -38.11 10.96
CA SER A 113 0.33 -38.88 10.18
C SER A 113 -0.97 -38.07 9.98
N ARG A 114 -1.15 -37.55 8.76
CA ARG A 114 -2.22 -36.68 8.22
C ARG A 114 -3.47 -36.48 9.10
N ALA A 115 -3.69 -35.24 9.51
CA ALA A 115 -5.04 -34.70 9.55
C ALA A 115 -5.42 -34.29 8.11
N LYS A 116 -6.31 -35.04 7.46
CA LYS A 116 -6.79 -34.74 6.10
C LYS A 116 -7.47 -33.36 6.09
N GLY A 117 -6.85 -32.35 5.49
CA GLY A 117 -7.48 -31.04 5.24
C GLY A 117 -6.68 -29.81 5.68
N GLY A 118 -5.56 -29.98 6.41
CA GLY A 118 -4.67 -28.87 6.76
C GLY A 118 -3.88 -28.34 5.57
N SER A 119 -3.21 -29.25 4.84
CA SER A 119 -2.40 -28.90 3.66
C SER A 119 -3.19 -28.26 2.54
N GLU A 120 -4.39 -28.77 2.25
CA GLU A 120 -5.22 -28.25 1.16
C GLU A 120 -5.55 -26.76 1.36
N LYS A 121 -5.89 -26.36 2.59
CA LYS A 121 -6.15 -24.95 2.94
C LYS A 121 -4.90 -24.07 2.78
N ILE A 122 -3.74 -24.59 3.18
CA ILE A 122 -2.47 -23.88 3.07
C ILE A 122 -2.11 -23.66 1.61
N TYR A 123 -2.23 -24.69 0.76
CA TYR A 123 -1.96 -24.55 -0.67
C TYR A 123 -2.93 -23.56 -1.34
N GLN A 124 -4.21 -23.56 -0.98
CA GLN A 124 -5.18 -22.58 -1.46
C GLN A 124 -4.81 -21.15 -1.06
N LEU A 125 -4.37 -20.95 0.19
CA LEU A 125 -3.97 -19.65 0.70
C LEU A 125 -2.67 -19.15 0.04
N ILE A 126 -1.68 -20.03 -0.16
CA ILE A 126 -0.46 -19.74 -0.92
C ILE A 126 -0.80 -19.25 -2.33
N ASN A 127 -1.68 -19.97 -3.05
CA ASN A 127 -2.11 -19.56 -4.39
C ASN A 127 -2.79 -18.19 -4.38
N THR A 128 -3.66 -17.95 -3.38
CA THR A 128 -4.34 -16.66 -3.21
C THR A 128 -3.35 -15.51 -3.02
N VAL A 129 -2.28 -15.74 -2.25
CA VAL A 129 -1.22 -14.73 -2.06
C VAL A 129 -0.44 -14.50 -3.36
N ASP A 130 0.01 -15.54 -4.06
CA ASP A 130 0.77 -15.36 -5.31
C ASP A 130 -0.07 -14.61 -6.37
N ASP A 131 -1.35 -14.97 -6.53
CA ASP A 131 -2.28 -14.29 -7.44
C ASP A 131 -2.39 -12.80 -7.09
N LYS A 132 -2.61 -12.46 -5.82
CA LYS A 132 -2.68 -11.06 -5.36
C LYS A 132 -1.40 -10.29 -5.68
N VAL A 133 -0.23 -10.89 -5.48
CA VAL A 133 1.06 -10.27 -5.84
C VAL A 133 1.16 -10.04 -7.34
N GLN A 134 0.72 -10.98 -8.19
CA GLN A 134 0.70 -10.77 -9.65
C GLN A 134 -0.16 -9.57 -10.05
N THR A 135 -1.31 -9.36 -9.39
CA THR A 135 -2.21 -8.23 -9.70
C THR A 135 -1.61 -6.85 -9.37
N LEU A 136 -0.51 -6.78 -8.61
CA LEU A 136 0.17 -5.51 -8.33
C LEU A 136 0.85 -4.91 -9.58
N ALA A 137 1.10 -5.71 -10.62
CA ALA A 137 1.63 -5.20 -11.89
C ALA A 137 0.65 -4.19 -12.54
N ASP A 138 -0.65 -4.39 -12.37
CA ASP A 138 -1.67 -3.47 -12.88
C ASP A 138 -1.56 -2.08 -12.25
N PHE A 139 -1.00 -1.98 -11.03
CA PHE A 139 -0.78 -0.71 -10.33
C PHE A 139 0.30 0.16 -10.96
N ILE A 140 1.26 -0.47 -11.64
CA ILE A 140 2.34 0.24 -12.32
C ILE A 140 1.85 0.83 -13.65
N ILE A 141 0.91 0.15 -14.30
CA ILE A 141 0.48 0.48 -15.66
C ILE A 141 -0.59 1.58 -15.66
N HIS A 142 -1.44 1.64 -14.64
CA HIS A 142 -2.58 2.55 -14.61
C HIS A 142 -2.28 3.80 -13.76
N PRO A 143 -2.13 4.98 -14.38
CA PRO A 143 -1.73 6.21 -13.69
C PRO A 143 -2.78 6.75 -12.71
N ASP A 144 -4.03 6.29 -12.80
CA ASP A 144 -5.11 6.70 -11.90
C ASP A 144 -5.10 5.94 -10.56
N ASN A 145 -4.30 4.88 -10.45
CA ASN A 145 -4.22 4.08 -9.23
C ASN A 145 -3.55 4.87 -8.12
N SER A 146 -4.22 4.97 -6.97
CA SER A 146 -3.68 5.72 -5.83
C SER A 146 -2.62 4.89 -5.09
N THR A 147 -1.60 5.57 -4.56
CA THR A 147 -0.63 4.97 -3.62
C THR A 147 -1.32 4.35 -2.40
N PHE A 148 -2.46 4.91 -2.00
CA PHE A 148 -3.28 4.37 -0.92
C PHE A 148 -3.90 3.01 -1.27
N ASP A 149 -4.40 2.82 -2.49
CA ASP A 149 -4.93 1.53 -2.94
C ASP A 149 -3.84 0.47 -3.02
N LEU A 150 -2.64 0.85 -3.46
CA LEU A 150 -1.47 -0.02 -3.45
C LEU A 150 -1.10 -0.45 -2.03
N MET A 151 -1.08 0.49 -1.08
CA MET A 151 -0.83 0.23 0.33
C MET A 151 -1.84 -0.77 0.90
N LYS A 152 -3.13 -0.54 0.68
CA LYS A 152 -4.19 -1.44 1.15
C LYS A 152 -4.02 -2.87 0.64
N ARG A 153 -3.62 -3.04 -0.64
CA ARG A 153 -3.37 -4.38 -1.20
C ARG A 153 -2.18 -5.08 -0.56
N MET A 154 -1.15 -4.31 -0.20
CA MET A 154 0.03 -4.85 0.48
C MET A 154 -0.31 -5.23 1.92
N GLU A 155 -1.16 -4.46 2.61
CA GLU A 155 -1.71 -4.83 3.92
C GLU A 155 -2.55 -6.12 3.85
N ASP A 156 -3.42 -6.25 2.84
CA ASP A 156 -4.19 -7.48 2.61
C ASP A 156 -3.27 -8.68 2.43
N ILE A 157 -2.22 -8.56 1.61
CA ILE A 157 -1.22 -9.62 1.40
C ILE A 157 -0.53 -9.96 2.72
N ARG A 158 -0.15 -8.96 3.51
CA ARG A 158 0.49 -9.15 4.81
C ARG A 158 -0.41 -9.91 5.78
N GLY A 159 -1.71 -9.62 5.80
CA GLY A 159 -2.70 -10.37 6.59
C GLY A 159 -2.74 -11.85 6.21
N LEU A 160 -2.78 -12.16 4.90
CA LEU A 160 -2.77 -13.54 4.42
C LEU A 160 -1.46 -14.27 4.74
N LEU A 161 -0.33 -13.55 4.77
CA LEU A 161 0.94 -14.11 5.23
C LEU A 161 0.88 -14.49 6.72
N VAL A 162 0.25 -13.68 7.57
CA VAL A 162 0.01 -14.03 8.99
C VAL A 162 -0.86 -15.27 9.11
N ASP A 163 -1.94 -15.35 8.32
CA ASP A 163 -2.83 -16.52 8.31
C ASP A 163 -2.11 -17.82 7.92
N LEU A 164 -1.09 -17.74 7.05
CA LEU A 164 -0.24 -18.87 6.66
C LEU A 164 0.69 -19.36 7.78
N MET A 165 0.97 -18.50 8.76
CA MET A 165 1.88 -18.78 9.88
C MET A 165 1.14 -19.24 11.15
N ASN A 166 -0.19 -19.21 11.14
CA ASN A 166 -1.07 -19.57 12.25
C ASN A 166 -1.36 -21.08 12.34
#